data_AF-A0A1W5ZXI7-F1
#
_entry.id   AF-A0A1W5ZXI7-F1
#
_cell.length_a   1.000
_cell.length_b   1.000
_cell.length_c   1.000
_cell.angle_alpha   90.00
_cell.angle_beta   90.00
_cell.angle_gamma   90.00
#
_symmetry.space_group_name_H-M   'P 1'
#
loop_
_entity.id
_entity.type
_entity.pdbx_description
1 polymer ?
#
loop_
_entity_poly.entity_id
_entity_poly.type
_entity_poly.pdbx_seq_one_letter_code
_entity_poly.pdbx_strand_id
1 'polypeptide(L)' 'MARNLFENAREAVNRFTQNRDGRQPSQEDMQAAKQAIQSAYSECSQEEKQQLQQLEQQLENHHQSMR' A
#
# COMPACT_ATOMS: atom_id res chain seq x y z
N MET A 1 14.57 -8.74 -7.55
CA MET A 1 14.39 -7.56 -6.66
C MET A 1 12.94 -7.37 -6.21
N ALA A 2 11.96 -8.05 -6.83
CA ALA A 2 10.53 -8.01 -6.48
C ALA A 2 10.14 -8.19 -4.99
N ARG A 3 10.83 -9.06 -4.24
CA ARG A 3 10.54 -9.31 -2.80
C ARG A 3 10.52 -8.02 -1.98
N ASN A 4 11.48 -7.12 -2.24
CA ASN A 4 11.57 -5.85 -1.53
C ASN A 4 10.43 -4.89 -1.90
N LEU A 5 9.91 -4.95 -3.12
CA LEU A 5 8.83 -4.06 -3.59
C LEU A 5 7.48 -4.45 -2.98
N PHE A 6 7.17 -5.74 -2.94
CA PHE A 6 5.94 -6.23 -2.31
C PHE A 6 5.94 -5.93 -0.80
N GLU A 7 7.05 -6.19 -0.13
CA GLU A 7 7.21 -5.87 1.29
C GLU A 7 7.07 -4.36 1.55
N ASN A 8 7.67 -3.52 0.69
CA ASN A 8 7.55 -2.07 0.80
C ASN A 8 6.12 -1.57 0.57
N ALA A 9 5.41 -2.12 -0.43
CA ALA A 9 4.02 -1.83 -0.70
C ALA A 9 3.12 -2.20 0.48
N ARG A 10 3.32 -3.40 1.02
CA ARG A 10 2.59 -3.89 2.18
C ARG A 10 2.86 -3.02 3.41
N GLU A 11 4.11 -2.68 3.68
CA GLU A 11 4.46 -1.79 4.81
C GLU A 11 3.85 -0.40 4.66
N ALA A 12 3.89 0.19 3.47
CA ALA A 12 3.34 1.52 3.23
C ALA A 12 1.82 1.55 3.41
N VAL A 13 1.10 0.56 2.85
CA VAL A 13 -0.34 0.41 3.07
C VAL A 13 -0.66 0.14 4.53
N ASN A 14 0.13 -0.69 5.20
CA ASN A 14 -0.05 -1.02 6.61
C ASN A 14 0.25 0.19 7.50
N ARG A 15 1.21 1.06 7.18
CA ARG A 15 1.42 2.34 7.87
C ARG A 15 0.27 3.31 7.64
N PHE A 16 -0.25 3.36 6.42
CA PHE A 16 -1.38 4.19 6.07
C PHE A 16 -2.67 3.75 6.79
N THR A 17 -2.91 2.44 6.90
CA THR A 17 -4.12 1.85 7.51
C THR A 17 -4.01 1.60 9.01
N GLN A 18 -2.84 1.23 9.53
CA GLN A 18 -2.57 1.16 10.97
C GLN A 18 -2.24 2.57 11.47
N ASN A 19 -3.31 3.33 11.67
CA ASN A 19 -3.30 4.59 12.40
C ASN A 19 -3.01 4.33 13.90
N ARG A 20 -1.79 3.90 14.23
CA ARG A 20 -1.43 3.33 15.54
C ARG A 20 -1.13 4.38 16.62
N ASP A 21 -0.96 5.64 16.22
CA ASP A 21 -0.43 6.71 17.10
C ASP A 21 -1.25 8.01 17.05
N GLY A 22 -2.48 7.98 16.50
CA GLY A 22 -3.32 9.19 16.39
C GLY A 22 -2.83 10.23 15.37
N ARG A 23 -1.78 9.91 14.60
CA ARG A 23 -1.28 10.72 13.47
C ARG A 23 -2.01 10.34 12.19
N GLN A 24 -2.89 11.22 11.70
CA GLN A 24 -3.57 10.98 10.43
C GLN A 24 -2.54 10.68 9.33
N PRO A 25 -2.73 9.59 8.57
CA PRO A 25 -1.84 9.24 7.49
C PRO A 25 -1.84 10.36 6.45
N SER A 26 -0.65 10.74 5.99
CA SER A 26 -0.47 11.88 5.12
C SER A 26 -0.62 11.50 3.65
N GLN A 27 -0.82 12.51 2.79
CA GLN A 27 -0.80 12.31 1.34
C GLN A 27 0.53 11.69 0.87
N GLU A 28 1.63 11.96 1.57
CA GLU A 28 2.93 11.36 1.33
C GLU A 28 2.92 9.84 1.55
N ASP A 29 2.31 9.35 2.64
CA ASP A 29 2.16 7.92 2.90
C ASP A 29 1.31 7.24 1.83
N MET A 30 0.24 7.92 1.39
CA MET A 30 -0.61 7.43 0.30
C MET A 30 0.17 7.32 -1.01
N GLN A 31 0.92 8.36 -1.39
CA GLN A 31 1.73 8.34 -2.61
C GLN A 31 2.79 7.24 -2.55
N ALA A 32 3.50 7.12 -1.43
CA ALA A 32 4.49 6.07 -1.23
C ALA A 32 3.87 4.67 -1.39
N ALA A 33 2.73 4.43 -0.75
CA ALA A 33 2.02 3.16 -0.88
C ALA A 33 1.57 2.89 -2.32
N LYS A 34 1.01 3.87 -3.00
CA LYS A 34 0.53 3.74 -4.39
C LYS A 34 1.69 3.46 -5.35
N GLN A 35 2.82 4.15 -5.18
CA GLN A 35 4.02 3.94 -5.99
C GLN A 35 4.64 2.56 -5.75
N ALA A 36 4.70 2.14 -4.49
CA ALA A 36 5.22 0.83 -4.12
C ALA A 36 4.32 -0.30 -4.67
N ILE A 37 2.99 -0.16 -4.55
CA ILE A 37 2.02 -1.10 -5.13
C ILE A 37 2.22 -1.20 -6.65
N GLN A 38 2.28 -0.08 -7.37
CA GLN A 38 2.47 -0.10 -8.83
C GLN A 38 3.80 -0.70 -9.26
N SER A 39 4.88 -0.37 -8.55
CA SER A 39 6.21 -0.94 -8.82
C SER A 39 6.21 -2.45 -8.59
N ALA A 40 5.63 -2.90 -7.46
CA ALA A 40 5.46 -4.30 -7.16
C ALA A 40 4.58 -4.99 -8.22
N TYR A 41 3.47 -4.39 -8.65
CA TYR A 41 2.58 -4.94 -9.68
C TYR A 41 3.27 -5.27 -10.99
N SER A 42 4.29 -4.49 -11.37
CA SER A 42 5.07 -4.70 -12.60
C SER A 42 6.06 -5.86 -12.47
N GLU A 43 6.62 -6.08 -11.27
CA GLU A 43 7.63 -7.12 -11.01
C GLU A 43 7.09 -8.41 -10.36
N CYS A 44 5.83 -8.41 -9.89
CA CYS A 44 5.25 -9.51 -9.12
C CYS A 44 4.52 -10.56 -9.97
N SER A 45 4.48 -11.79 -9.43
CA SER A 45 3.78 -12.94 -10.00
C SER A 45 2.25 -12.83 -9.87
N GLN A 46 1.47 -13.70 -10.52
CA GLN A 46 0.00 -13.69 -10.42
C GLN A 46 -0.54 -13.77 -8.99
N GLU A 47 0.06 -14.61 -8.12
CA GLU A 47 -0.31 -14.69 -6.70
C GLU A 47 -0.04 -13.39 -5.95
N GLU A 48 1.15 -12.80 -6.13
CA GLU A 48 1.51 -11.52 -5.51
C GLU A 48 0.62 -10.38 -6.02
N LYS A 49 0.22 -10.40 -7.30
CA LYS A 49 -0.75 -9.43 -7.85
C LYS A 49 -2.09 -9.49 -7.14
N GLN A 50 -2.60 -10.68 -6.80
CA GLN A 50 -3.84 -10.79 -6.02
C GLN A 50 -3.69 -10.16 -4.63
N GLN A 51 -2.54 -10.36 -3.98
CA GLN A 51 -2.26 -9.74 -2.68
C GLN A 51 -2.11 -8.21 -2.79
N LEU A 52 -1.42 -7.72 -3.82
CA LEU A 52 -1.29 -6.28 -4.09
C LEU A 52 -2.64 -5.63 -4.37
N GLN A 53 -3.54 -6.32 -5.07
CA GLN A 53 -4.89 -5.82 -5.34
C GLN A 53 -5.68 -5.58 -4.05
N GLN A 54 -5.56 -6.50 -3.09
CA GLN A 54 -6.21 -6.33 -1.79
C GLN A 54 -5.60 -5.18 -0.99
N LEU A 55 -4.27 -5.01 -1.07
CA LEU A 55 -3.56 -3.91 -0.43
C LEU A 55 -3.97 -2.55 -1.03
N GLU A 56 -4.11 -2.46 -2.35
CA GLU A 56 -4.56 -1.25 -3.05
C GLU A 56 -5.98 -0.87 -2.65
N GLN A 57 -6.91 -1.84 -2.63
CA GLN A 57 -8.29 -1.58 -2.19
C GLN A 57 -8.35 -1.13 -0.73
N GLN A 58 -7.53 -1.69 0.16
CA GLN A 58 -7.46 -1.24 1.55
C GLN A 58 -6.95 0.20 1.65
N LEU A 59 -5.92 0.55 0.89
CA LEU A 59 -5.39 1.91 0.83
C LEU A 59 -6.46 2.91 0.37
N GLU A 60 -7.14 2.62 -0.74
CA GLU A 60 -8.16 3.51 -1.31
C GLU A 60 -9.37 3.65 -0.40
N ASN A 61 -9.89 2.54 0.15
CA ASN A 61 -11.01 2.58 1.09
C ASN A 61 -10.67 3.40 2.34
N HIS A 62 -9.47 3.22 2.89
CA HIS A 62 -9.06 3.95 4.07
C HIS A 62 -8.88 5.44 3.75
N HIS A 63 -8.28 5.77 2.61
CA HIS A 63 -8.15 7.16 2.16
C HIS A 63 -9.52 7.82 1.96
N GLN A 64 -10.46 7.13 1.30
CA GLN A 64 -11.82 7.63 1.14
C GLN A 64 -12.53 7.83 2.49
N SER A 65 -12.29 6.95 3.47
CA SER A 65 -12.88 7.10 4.81
C SER A 65 -12.32 8.27 5.61
N MET A 66 -11.14 8.79 5.24
CA MET A 66 -10.48 9.91 5.91
C MET A 66 -10.68 11.25 5.20
N ARG A 67 -11.35 11.26 4.05
CA ARG A 67 -11.60 12.45 3.23
C ARG A 67 -12.97 13.03 3.49
#